data_AF-A0A1G9KWB7-F1
#
_entry.id   AF-A0A1G9KWB7-F1
#
_cell.length_a   1.000
_cell.length_b   1.000
_cell.length_c   1.000
_cell.angle_alpha   90.00
_cell.angle_beta   90.00
_cell.angle_gamma   90.00
#
_symmetry.space_group_name_H-M   'P 1'
#
loop_
_entity.id
_entity.type
_entity.pdbx_description
1 polymer ?
#
loop_
_entity_poly.entity_id
_entity_poly.type
_entity_poly.pdbx_seq_one_letter_code
_entity_poly.pdbx_strand_id
1 'polypeptide(L)'
;MEGLKKRNPLKTNIILLVLLGSLIMLTHILHFAFRNTIDQAALPVQYAAYLPLDSGAKTAKLELKLLFGDPMDRKKLFPPLIDLKTRMIMLHALKEQTNFSDVNVYYRLDSNGNLMDSLRVEDYDISLNREYIIHPDYYYSWFLDGNPEKQEYLPVNEDLKLGNKALQQRYEALHKKAALVQFFGYRMLWGKNGVTEGVRRRFYDTKTDKVIFLIQNKWYALFGKDLEGMPGGEKKTTLDSIKAFKLDQLGKPNPYLYVANFHKERKGYQEWIGTAYLNLMMGKDTLKLSTGMTVKESEGQNPLNYLHQLQYFRDKTMSFPIIINEDYQCYVLRPGSINKL
;
A
#
# COMPACT_ATOMS: atom_id res chain seq x y z
N MET A 1 -65.46 39.23 29.28
CA MET A 1 -64.55 39.77 28.24
C MET A 1 -63.14 39.30 28.56
N GLU A 2 -62.71 38.18 27.96
CA GLU A 2 -61.29 37.84 27.90
C GLU A 2 -60.88 37.96 26.44
N GLY A 3 -59.99 38.92 26.15
CA GLY A 3 -59.51 39.18 24.81
C GLY A 3 -58.72 37.98 24.29
N LEU A 4 -59.22 37.36 23.23
CA LEU A 4 -58.45 36.42 22.41
C LEU A 4 -57.20 37.13 21.89
N LYS A 5 -56.07 36.94 22.58
CA LYS A 5 -54.74 37.33 22.09
C LYS A 5 -54.54 36.66 20.73
N LYS A 6 -54.63 37.44 19.64
CA LYS A 6 -54.27 37.00 18.28
C LYS A 6 -52.86 36.41 18.34
N ARG A 7 -52.75 35.08 18.24
CA ARG A 7 -51.46 34.39 18.21
C ARG A 7 -50.67 34.93 17.03
N ASN A 8 -49.44 35.38 17.28
CA ASN A 8 -48.54 35.78 16.22
C ASN A 8 -48.21 34.53 15.37
N PRO A 9 -48.61 34.48 14.08
CA PRO A 9 -48.44 33.29 13.25
C PRO A 9 -46.97 32.96 13.05
N LEU A 10 -46.07 33.96 13.03
CA LEU A 10 -44.64 33.75 12.92
C LEU A 10 -44.08 33.02 14.14
N LYS A 11 -44.46 33.45 15.36
CA LYS A 11 -44.04 32.78 16.60
C LYS A 11 -44.57 31.35 16.68
N THR A 12 -45.82 31.14 16.29
CA THR A 12 -46.45 29.81 16.26
C THR A 12 -45.75 28.87 15.27
N ASN A 13 -45.42 29.36 14.08
CA ASN A 13 -44.71 28.60 13.05
C ASN A 13 -43.26 28.28 13.46
N ILE A 14 -42.56 29.21 14.11
CA ILE A 14 -41.20 28.96 14.65
C ILE A 14 -41.25 27.87 15.72
N ILE A 15 -42.21 27.92 16.65
CA ILE A 15 -42.36 26.88 17.68
C ILE A 15 -42.66 25.52 17.04
N LEU A 16 -43.54 25.47 16.04
CA LEU A 16 -43.85 24.25 15.30
C LEU A 16 -42.61 23.69 14.58
N LEU A 17 -41.80 24.52 13.93
CA LEU A 17 -40.56 24.10 13.28
C LEU A 17 -39.53 23.56 14.29
N VAL A 18 -39.39 24.20 15.45
CA VAL A 18 -38.50 23.72 16.52
C VAL A 18 -38.98 22.38 17.06
N LEU A 19 -40.29 22.21 17.26
CA LEU A 19 -40.86 20.93 17.71
C LEU A 19 -40.69 19.83 16.66
N LEU A 20 -40.92 20.12 15.38
CA LEU A 20 -40.71 19.17 14.29
C LEU A 20 -39.22 18.79 14.16
N GLY A 21 -38.32 19.76 14.21
CA GLY A 21 -36.88 19.52 14.16
C GLY A 21 -36.40 18.69 15.37
N SER A 22 -36.90 18.99 16.56
CA SER A 22 -36.59 18.23 17.78
C SER A 22 -37.13 16.79 17.71
N LEU A 23 -38.35 16.62 17.18
CA LEU A 23 -38.94 15.29 16.98
C LEU A 23 -38.10 14.47 16.01
N ILE A 24 -37.75 15.03 14.84
CA ILE A 24 -36.90 14.36 13.83
C ILE A 24 -35.53 13.98 14.43
N MET A 25 -34.91 14.88 15.19
CA MET A 25 -33.64 14.61 15.86
C MET A 25 -33.78 13.48 16.88
N LEU A 26 -34.84 13.49 17.69
CA LEU A 26 -35.12 12.45 18.67
C LEU A 26 -35.36 11.09 18.01
N THR A 27 -36.11 11.02 16.90
CA THR A 27 -36.30 9.77 16.16
C THR A 27 -34.97 9.22 15.63
N HIS A 28 -34.09 10.08 15.11
CA HIS A 28 -32.77 9.66 14.66
C HIS A 28 -31.88 9.15 15.79
N ILE A 29 -31.88 9.83 16.95
CA ILE A 29 -31.12 9.40 18.13
C ILE A 29 -31.65 8.07 18.65
N LEU A 30 -32.98 7.93 18.83
CA LEU A 30 -33.60 6.70 19.30
C LEU A 30 -33.37 5.54 18.34
N HIS A 31 -33.45 5.78 17.04
CA HIS A 31 -33.16 4.77 16.02
C HIS A 31 -31.70 4.30 16.07
N PHE A 32 -30.76 5.23 16.23
CA PHE A 32 -29.34 4.89 16.38
C PHE A 32 -29.07 4.14 17.70
N ALA A 33 -29.67 4.60 18.81
CA ALA A 33 -29.55 3.97 20.11
C ALA A 33 -30.14 2.55 20.09
N PHE A 34 -31.36 2.38 19.61
CA PHE A 34 -32.06 1.08 19.54
C PHE A 34 -31.27 0.08 18.71
N ARG A 35 -30.75 0.48 17.54
CA ARG A 35 -29.91 -0.38 16.69
C ARG A 35 -28.61 -0.86 17.35
N ASN A 36 -28.07 -0.10 18.29
CA ASN A 36 -26.84 -0.43 19.02
C ASN A 36 -27.10 -1.05 20.41
N THR A 37 -28.36 -1.10 20.86
CA THR A 37 -28.74 -1.60 22.20
C THR A 37 -29.64 -2.83 22.16
N ILE A 38 -30.17 -3.21 20.99
CA ILE A 38 -30.75 -4.54 20.80
C ILE A 38 -29.64 -5.57 20.96
N ASP A 39 -29.87 -6.53 21.85
CA ASP A 39 -28.98 -7.66 22.11
C ASP A 39 -28.57 -8.33 20.80
N GLN A 40 -27.28 -8.22 20.48
CA GLN A 40 -26.68 -9.04 19.44
C GLN A 40 -26.68 -10.48 19.91
N ALA A 41 -26.93 -11.43 19.01
CA ALA A 41 -26.84 -12.84 19.36
C ALA A 41 -25.46 -13.15 19.95
N ALA A 42 -25.44 -13.86 21.08
CA ALA A 42 -24.20 -14.23 21.74
C ALA A 42 -23.26 -14.96 20.76
N LEU A 43 -21.97 -14.72 20.92
CA LEU A 43 -20.95 -15.39 20.11
C LEU A 43 -21.09 -16.92 20.27
N PRO A 44 -21.26 -17.68 19.17
CA PRO A 44 -21.28 -19.14 19.27
C PRO A 44 -20.00 -19.68 19.89
N VAL A 45 -20.14 -20.63 20.82
CA VAL A 45 -19.05 -21.18 21.64
C VAL A 45 -17.86 -21.67 20.79
N GLN A 46 -18.11 -22.19 19.59
CA GLN A 46 -17.06 -22.68 18.68
C GLN A 46 -16.03 -21.61 18.27
N TYR A 47 -16.37 -20.32 18.39
CA TYR A 47 -15.49 -19.21 18.05
C TYR A 47 -14.62 -18.74 19.24
N ALA A 48 -14.90 -19.19 20.46
CA ALA A 48 -14.12 -18.84 21.64
C ALA A 48 -12.65 -19.33 21.58
N ALA A 49 -12.36 -20.34 20.74
CA ALA A 49 -11.02 -20.88 20.55
C ALA A 49 -10.20 -20.16 19.46
N TYR A 50 -10.76 -19.15 18.79
CA TYR A 50 -10.04 -18.36 17.80
C TYR A 50 -9.09 -17.40 18.52
N LEU A 51 -7.88 -17.25 17.97
CA LEU A 51 -6.84 -16.43 18.57
C LEU A 51 -6.76 -15.07 17.88
N PRO A 52 -6.59 -13.95 18.60
CA PRO A 52 -6.36 -12.64 17.98
C PRO A 52 -5.20 -12.68 16.97
N LEU A 53 -5.35 -11.97 15.84
CA LEU A 53 -4.36 -11.93 14.75
C LEU A 53 -2.97 -11.50 15.24
N ASP A 54 -2.93 -10.55 16.17
CA ASP A 54 -1.75 -9.96 16.79
C ASP A 54 -1.14 -10.82 17.90
N SER A 55 -1.84 -11.84 18.40
CA SER A 55 -1.39 -12.69 19.51
C SER A 55 -0.31 -13.73 19.15
N GLY A 56 0.14 -13.77 17.89
CA GLY A 56 1.09 -14.79 17.41
C GLY A 56 0.47 -16.17 17.30
N ALA A 57 -0.75 -16.24 16.76
CA ALA A 57 -1.52 -17.47 16.63
C ALA A 57 -0.71 -18.60 15.96
N LYS A 58 -0.73 -19.78 16.60
CA LYS A 58 0.01 -20.95 16.13
C LYS A 58 -0.75 -22.26 16.36
N THR A 59 -0.47 -23.23 15.52
CA THR A 59 -0.81 -24.65 15.69
C THR A 59 0.49 -25.46 15.72
N ALA A 60 0.39 -26.79 15.85
CA ALA A 60 1.55 -27.68 15.74
C ALA A 60 2.30 -27.57 14.40
N LYS A 61 1.66 -27.04 13.35
CA LYS A 61 2.20 -27.01 11.99
C LYS A 61 2.20 -25.65 11.34
N LEU A 62 1.55 -24.66 11.92
CA LEU A 62 1.45 -23.31 11.37
C LEU A 62 1.79 -22.30 12.46
N GLU A 63 2.52 -21.25 12.10
CA GLU A 63 2.79 -20.12 12.98
C GLU A 63 2.59 -18.83 12.20
N LEU A 64 1.71 -17.96 12.68
CA LEU A 64 1.59 -16.61 12.17
C LEU A 64 2.55 -15.70 12.94
N LYS A 65 3.52 -15.14 12.22
CA LYS A 65 4.55 -14.29 12.81
C LYS A 65 4.42 -12.86 12.28
N LEU A 66 4.31 -11.90 13.18
CA LEU A 66 4.45 -10.47 12.85
C LEU A 66 5.88 -10.22 12.37
N LEU A 67 6.02 -9.65 11.16
CA LEU A 67 7.31 -9.23 10.61
C LEU A 67 7.65 -7.80 11.02
N PHE A 68 6.70 -6.89 10.79
CA PHE A 68 6.82 -5.48 11.11
C PHE A 68 5.43 -4.85 11.10
N GLY A 69 5.31 -3.68 11.74
CA GLY A 69 4.06 -2.96 11.84
C GLY A 69 3.87 -2.47 13.26
N ASP A 70 3.49 -1.20 13.38
CA ASP A 70 3.06 -0.60 14.63
C ASP A 70 1.61 -0.16 14.37
N PRO A 71 0.63 -0.58 15.16
CA PRO A 71 -0.77 -0.19 14.97
C PRO A 71 -0.98 1.34 15.05
N MET A 72 -0.02 2.07 15.63
CA MET A 72 -0.04 3.54 15.69
C MET A 72 0.57 4.19 14.44
N ASP A 73 1.31 3.44 13.62
CA ASP A 73 1.93 3.95 12.40
C ASP A 73 0.97 3.85 11.21
N ARG A 74 0.50 5.00 10.72
CA ARG A 74 -0.18 5.06 9.42
C ARG A 74 0.81 4.78 8.30
N LYS A 75 0.73 3.59 7.73
CA LYS A 75 1.51 3.18 6.56
C LYS A 75 0.57 2.93 5.40
N LYS A 76 1.09 2.93 4.18
CA LYS A 76 0.41 2.37 3.02
C LYS A 76 1.32 1.33 2.41
N LEU A 77 0.90 0.08 2.42
CA LEU A 77 1.66 -1.02 1.81
C LEU A 77 1.27 -1.19 0.34
N PHE A 78 2.29 -1.37 -0.50
CA PHE A 78 2.14 -1.63 -1.92
C PHE A 78 2.25 -3.14 -2.19
N PRO A 79 1.71 -3.63 -3.32
CA PRO A 79 1.85 -5.03 -3.71
C PRO A 79 3.33 -5.46 -3.65
N PRO A 80 3.65 -6.62 -3.04
CA PRO A 80 5.01 -7.11 -2.98
C PRO A 80 5.62 -7.28 -4.38
N LEU A 81 6.94 -7.25 -4.46
CA LEU A 81 7.71 -7.68 -5.63
C LEU A 81 8.48 -8.95 -5.29
N ILE A 82 8.56 -9.92 -6.20
CA ILE A 82 9.38 -11.13 -6.03
C ILE A 82 10.44 -11.22 -7.13
N ASP A 83 11.68 -11.49 -6.76
CA ASP A 83 12.71 -11.98 -7.68
C ASP A 83 12.54 -13.48 -7.88
N LEU A 84 12.22 -13.91 -9.10
CA LEU A 84 12.00 -15.31 -9.45
C LEU A 84 13.28 -16.15 -9.41
N LYS A 85 14.47 -15.54 -9.47
CA LYS A 85 15.76 -16.25 -9.41
C LYS A 85 16.14 -16.57 -7.97
N THR A 86 16.20 -15.56 -7.11
CA THR A 86 16.60 -15.73 -5.70
C THR A 86 15.43 -16.08 -4.77
N ARG A 87 14.19 -15.85 -5.22
CA ARG A 87 12.96 -15.90 -4.42
C ARG A 87 12.92 -14.87 -3.28
N MET A 88 13.78 -13.85 -3.32
CA MET A 88 13.67 -12.70 -2.42
C MET A 88 12.42 -11.89 -2.72
N ILE A 89 11.83 -11.31 -1.67
CA ILE A 89 10.62 -10.50 -1.76
C ILE A 89 10.92 -9.09 -1.24
N MET A 90 10.51 -8.08 -2.00
CA MET A 90 10.49 -6.70 -1.56
C MET A 90 9.08 -6.32 -1.11
N LEU A 91 8.98 -5.76 0.08
CA LEU A 91 7.78 -5.07 0.55
C LEU A 91 8.06 -3.57 0.59
N HIS A 92 7.11 -2.76 0.14
CA HIS A 92 7.22 -1.30 0.12
C HIS A 92 6.08 -0.72 0.94
N ALA A 93 6.43 0.09 1.94
CA ALA A 93 5.51 0.86 2.77
C ALA A 93 5.80 2.36 2.60
N LEU A 94 4.77 3.17 2.37
CA LEU A 94 4.84 4.61 2.55
C LEU A 94 4.41 4.92 3.98
N LYS A 95 5.32 5.46 4.81
CA LYS A 95 4.98 5.94 6.16
C LYS A 95 4.55 7.40 6.06
N GLU A 96 3.26 7.64 6.27
CA GLU A 96 2.71 9.00 6.34
C GLU A 96 3.13 9.63 7.67
N GLN A 97 3.94 10.67 7.61
CA GLN A 97 4.28 11.47 8.79
C GLN A 97 3.45 12.75 8.77
N THR A 98 2.77 13.04 9.87
CA THR A 98 1.78 14.12 9.95
C THR A 98 2.34 15.53 9.76
N ASN A 99 3.67 15.73 9.74
CA ASN A 99 4.28 17.07 9.66
C ASN A 99 5.60 17.18 8.87
N PHE A 100 6.24 16.08 8.47
CA PHE A 100 7.54 16.10 7.78
C PHE A 100 7.60 14.90 6.83
N SER A 101 7.84 15.16 5.55
CA SER A 101 8.06 14.18 4.47
C SER A 101 7.57 12.73 4.64
N ASP A 102 6.65 12.26 3.80
CA ASP A 102 6.36 10.83 3.70
C ASP A 102 7.66 10.04 3.50
N VAL A 103 7.85 8.99 4.31
CA VAL A 103 9.07 8.17 4.26
C VAL A 103 8.77 6.86 3.57
N ASN A 104 9.46 6.59 2.47
CA ASN A 104 9.41 5.28 1.84
C ASN A 104 10.27 4.29 2.62
N VAL A 105 9.68 3.19 3.07
CA VAL A 105 10.37 2.11 3.76
C VAL A 105 10.24 0.83 2.94
N TYR A 106 11.38 0.25 2.59
CA TYR A 106 11.47 -1.00 1.85
C TYR A 106 11.97 -2.10 2.79
N TYR A 107 11.38 -3.28 2.72
CA TYR A 107 11.79 -4.46 3.50
C TYR A 107 12.16 -5.58 2.55
N ARG A 108 13.26 -6.27 2.83
CA ARG A 108 13.73 -7.42 2.04
C ARG A 108 13.53 -8.68 2.84
N LEU A 109 12.76 -9.60 2.26
CA LEU A 109 12.54 -10.93 2.82
C LEU A 109 13.31 -11.97 2.02
N ASP A 110 13.87 -12.96 2.72
CA ASP A 110 14.43 -14.14 2.07
C ASP A 110 13.34 -15.08 1.53
N SER A 111 13.76 -16.15 0.87
CA SER A 111 12.87 -17.17 0.29
C SER A 111 12.09 -17.99 1.33
N ASN A 112 12.38 -17.82 2.62
CA ASN A 112 11.70 -18.45 3.76
C ASN A 112 10.85 -17.46 4.56
N GLY A 113 10.79 -16.20 4.14
CA GLY A 113 9.99 -15.15 4.75
C GLY A 113 10.62 -14.54 5.99
N ASN A 114 11.93 -14.68 6.17
CA ASN A 114 12.70 -13.95 7.17
C ASN A 114 13.01 -12.55 6.68
N LEU A 115 12.76 -11.56 7.54
CA LEU A 115 13.22 -10.20 7.32
C LEU A 115 14.75 -10.19 7.38
N MET A 116 15.38 -9.82 6.26
CA MET A 116 16.84 -9.69 6.17
C MET A 116 17.28 -8.32 6.65
N ASP A 117 16.66 -7.27 6.09
CA ASP A 117 16.97 -5.87 6.36
C ASP A 117 15.86 -4.95 5.83
N SER A 118 16.03 -3.64 6.07
CA SER A 118 15.14 -2.59 5.59
C SER A 118 15.92 -1.36 5.12
N LEU A 119 15.42 -0.67 4.10
CA LEU A 119 15.95 0.60 3.62
C LEU A 119 14.91 1.71 3.82
N ARG A 120 15.32 2.82 4.43
CA ARG A 120 14.50 4.03 4.58
C ARG A 120 14.95 5.06 3.56
N VAL A 121 14.01 5.63 2.83
CA VAL A 121 14.28 6.68 1.84
C VAL A 121 13.34 7.85 2.07
N GLU A 122 13.93 8.95 2.51
CA GLU A 122 13.26 10.21 2.85
C GLU A 122 13.22 11.14 1.63
N ASP A 123 12.69 10.64 0.51
CA ASP A 123 12.51 11.41 -0.72
C ASP A 123 11.16 11.09 -1.35
N TYR A 124 10.50 12.10 -1.91
CA TYR A 124 9.17 12.00 -2.51
C TYR A 124 9.19 11.57 -3.98
N ASP A 125 10.22 11.97 -4.72
CA ASP A 125 10.36 11.69 -6.15
C ASP A 125 11.03 10.33 -6.40
N ILE A 126 10.49 9.28 -5.76
CA ILE A 126 11.02 7.93 -5.90
C ILE A 126 10.10 7.12 -6.79
N SER A 127 10.69 6.53 -7.83
CA SER A 127 10.05 5.51 -8.64
C SER A 127 10.64 4.15 -8.27
N LEU A 128 9.77 3.19 -7.99
CA LEU A 128 10.18 1.80 -7.88
C LEU A 128 10.16 1.19 -9.29
N ASN A 129 11.34 0.95 -9.85
CA ASN A 129 11.47 0.30 -11.14
C ASN A 129 12.12 -1.06 -10.93
N ARG A 130 11.25 -2.06 -10.65
CA ARG A 130 11.61 -3.44 -10.35
C ARG A 130 12.51 -3.54 -9.10
N GLU A 131 13.76 -3.94 -9.26
CA GLU A 131 14.77 -4.07 -8.21
C GLU A 131 15.43 -2.76 -7.79
N TYR A 132 15.29 -1.70 -8.60
CA TYR A 132 15.92 -0.42 -8.33
C TYR A 132 14.93 0.55 -7.73
N ILE A 133 15.38 1.23 -6.67
CA ILE A 133 14.70 2.38 -6.10
C ILE A 133 15.34 3.60 -6.75
N ILE A 134 14.61 4.23 -7.67
CA ILE A 134 15.15 5.23 -8.59
C ILE A 134 14.66 6.61 -8.18
N HIS A 135 15.60 7.48 -7.86
CA HIS A 135 15.38 8.90 -7.64
C HIS A 135 15.98 9.69 -8.84
N PRO A 136 15.49 10.90 -9.18
CA PRO A 136 16.05 11.70 -10.27
C PRO A 136 17.57 11.88 -10.27
N ASP A 137 18.23 11.92 -9.11
CA ASP A 137 19.69 12.16 -9.00
C ASP A 137 20.54 10.92 -8.72
N TYR A 138 19.93 9.88 -8.14
CA TYR A 138 20.65 8.69 -7.71
C TYR A 138 19.71 7.49 -7.72
N TYR A 139 20.24 6.29 -7.54
CA TYR A 139 19.45 5.08 -7.38
C TYR A 139 20.01 4.22 -6.24
N TYR A 140 19.21 3.27 -5.77
CA TYR A 140 19.68 2.18 -4.92
C TYR A 140 19.59 0.85 -5.67
N SER A 141 20.65 0.04 -5.58
CA SER A 141 20.65 -1.38 -5.97
C SER A 141 20.38 -2.31 -4.79
N TRP A 142 20.02 -1.75 -3.62
CA TRP A 142 19.89 -2.45 -2.34
C TRP A 142 19.13 -3.78 -2.39
N PHE A 143 18.08 -3.90 -3.20
CA PHE A 143 17.36 -5.16 -3.33
C PHE A 143 18.20 -6.30 -3.92
N LEU A 144 19.11 -5.96 -4.83
CA LEU A 144 19.97 -6.91 -5.54
C LEU A 144 21.17 -7.35 -4.71
N ASP A 145 21.85 -6.41 -4.07
CA ASP A 145 23.17 -6.62 -3.45
C ASP A 145 23.20 -6.33 -1.95
N GLY A 146 22.12 -5.78 -1.38
CA GLY A 146 22.06 -5.35 0.01
C GLY A 146 22.81 -4.05 0.30
N ASN A 147 23.36 -3.36 -0.71
CA ASN A 147 24.07 -2.11 -0.52
C ASN A 147 23.08 -0.96 -0.27
N PRO A 148 23.06 -0.35 0.92
CA PRO A 148 22.13 0.72 1.24
C PRO A 148 22.56 2.08 0.67
N GLU A 149 23.76 2.17 0.08
CA GLU A 149 24.33 3.44 -0.36
C GLU A 149 23.69 3.96 -1.65
N LYS A 150 23.56 5.29 -1.73
CA LYS A 150 23.13 5.99 -2.94
C LYS A 150 24.17 5.83 -4.04
N GLN A 151 23.73 5.45 -5.23
CA GLN A 151 24.59 5.33 -6.40
C GLN A 151 24.24 6.42 -7.42
N GLU A 152 25.27 7.07 -7.94
CA GLU A 152 25.12 8.13 -8.92
C GLU A 152 24.96 7.57 -10.33
N TYR A 153 24.24 8.33 -11.16
CA TYR A 153 24.18 8.07 -12.60
C TYR A 153 25.48 8.47 -13.28
N LEU A 154 25.91 7.69 -14.27
CA LEU A 154 27.03 8.08 -15.13
C LEU A 154 26.54 9.12 -16.15
N PRO A 155 26.96 10.40 -16.06
CA PRO A 155 26.49 11.42 -16.98
C PRO A 155 27.04 11.16 -18.38
N VAL A 156 26.18 11.29 -19.39
CA VAL A 156 26.55 11.20 -20.81
C VAL A 156 26.91 12.57 -21.38
N ASN A 157 26.21 13.62 -20.95
CA ASN A 157 26.37 14.99 -21.46
C ASN A 157 25.93 16.05 -20.44
N GLU A 158 26.50 16.02 -19.23
CA GLU A 158 26.15 16.95 -18.15
C GLU A 158 26.35 18.43 -18.50
N ASP A 159 27.25 18.72 -19.44
CA ASP A 159 27.51 20.08 -19.93
C ASP A 159 26.42 20.65 -20.85
N LEU A 160 25.43 19.83 -21.23
CA LEU A 160 24.30 20.17 -22.10
C LEU A 160 24.71 20.70 -23.49
N LYS A 161 25.93 20.38 -23.96
CA LYS A 161 26.45 20.92 -25.24
C LYS A 161 26.05 20.13 -26.48
N LEU A 162 25.36 19.00 -26.33
CA LEU A 162 24.92 18.21 -27.47
C LEU A 162 23.81 18.94 -28.23
N GLY A 163 24.05 19.25 -29.51
CA GLY A 163 23.01 19.72 -30.40
C GLY A 163 21.99 18.62 -30.73
N ASN A 164 20.79 18.99 -31.19
CA ASN A 164 19.63 18.09 -31.35
C ASN A 164 19.95 16.79 -32.12
N LYS A 165 20.67 16.88 -33.25
CA LYS A 165 21.02 15.69 -34.06
C LYS A 165 21.94 14.73 -33.29
N ALA A 166 22.93 15.27 -32.58
CA ALA A 166 23.85 14.47 -31.77
C ALA A 166 23.15 13.87 -30.54
N LEU A 167 22.25 14.64 -29.92
CA LEU A 167 21.41 14.18 -28.82
C LEU A 167 20.54 13.00 -29.24
N GLN A 168 19.85 13.10 -30.39
CA GLN A 168 19.02 12.02 -30.93
C GLN A 168 19.85 10.76 -31.23
N GLN A 169 20.99 10.91 -31.94
CA GLN A 169 21.88 9.77 -32.22
C GLN A 169 22.37 9.10 -30.94
N ARG A 170 22.67 9.89 -29.91
CA ARG A 170 23.12 9.37 -28.62
C ARG A 170 22.00 8.65 -27.88
N TYR A 171 20.79 9.22 -27.89
CA TYR A 171 19.59 8.59 -27.35
C TYR A 171 19.36 7.23 -28.00
N GLU A 172 19.30 7.16 -29.33
CA GLU A 172 19.08 5.91 -30.08
C GLU A 172 20.15 4.85 -29.77
N ALA A 173 21.41 5.27 -29.70
CA ALA A 173 22.52 4.37 -29.38
C ALA A 173 22.45 3.79 -27.96
N LEU A 174 22.06 4.59 -26.97
CA LEU A 174 21.88 4.15 -25.58
C LEU A 174 20.63 3.26 -25.48
N HIS A 175 19.52 3.72 -26.03
CA HIS A 175 18.24 3.03 -26.05
C HIS A 175 18.34 1.62 -26.66
N LYS A 176 19.12 1.46 -27.74
CA LYS A 176 19.35 0.15 -28.37
C LYS A 176 20.03 -0.86 -27.44
N LYS A 177 20.87 -0.39 -26.50
CA LYS A 177 21.66 -1.22 -25.58
C LYS A 177 21.01 -1.38 -24.20
N ALA A 178 20.05 -0.52 -23.88
CA ALA A 178 19.47 -0.44 -22.55
C ALA A 178 18.56 -1.64 -22.26
N ALA A 179 18.72 -2.21 -21.07
CA ALA A 179 17.78 -3.16 -20.50
C ALA A 179 16.53 -2.44 -19.97
N LEU A 180 16.71 -1.26 -19.37
CA LEU A 180 15.64 -0.41 -18.85
C LEU A 180 15.87 1.05 -19.22
N VAL A 181 14.78 1.79 -19.36
CA VAL A 181 14.77 3.22 -19.64
C VAL A 181 13.75 3.89 -18.72
N GLN A 182 14.13 5.01 -18.09
CA GLN A 182 13.25 5.81 -17.26
C GLN A 182 13.40 7.28 -17.62
N PHE A 183 12.27 7.96 -17.79
CA PHE A 183 12.20 9.38 -18.12
C PHE A 183 11.87 10.20 -16.88
N PHE A 184 12.49 11.38 -16.77
CA PHE A 184 12.19 12.43 -15.82
C PHE A 184 12.02 13.74 -16.59
N GLY A 185 10.80 14.27 -16.59
CA GLY A 185 10.52 15.57 -17.19
C GLY A 185 11.14 16.71 -16.37
N TYR A 186 11.48 17.82 -17.02
CA TYR A 186 12.11 18.97 -16.36
C TYR A 186 11.39 19.46 -15.09
N ARG A 187 10.06 19.31 -15.02
CA ARG A 187 9.27 19.68 -13.83
C ARG A 187 9.61 18.85 -12.59
N MET A 188 9.89 17.56 -12.76
CA MET A 188 10.33 16.67 -11.68
C MET A 188 11.76 17.02 -11.22
N LEU A 189 12.60 17.48 -12.14
CA LEU A 189 13.98 17.91 -11.84
C LEU A 189 14.01 19.27 -11.12
N TRP A 190 13.00 20.11 -11.35
CA TRP A 190 12.90 21.46 -10.79
C TRP A 190 12.23 21.53 -9.42
N GLY A 191 11.17 20.74 -9.19
CA GLY A 191 10.34 20.78 -7.97
C GLY A 191 11.01 20.26 -6.69
N LYS A 192 12.27 19.85 -6.75
CA LYS A 192 12.96 19.09 -5.71
C LYS A 192 13.50 19.97 -4.57
N ASN A 193 13.38 19.51 -3.31
CA ASN A 193 14.08 20.07 -2.15
C ASN A 193 15.59 19.74 -2.15
N GLY A 194 16.43 20.61 -1.58
CA GLY A 194 17.87 20.36 -1.39
C GLY A 194 18.79 20.61 -2.59
N VAL A 195 18.27 21.14 -3.70
CA VAL A 195 19.07 21.59 -4.86
C VAL A 195 19.31 23.10 -4.75
N THR A 196 20.51 23.57 -5.07
CA THR A 196 20.79 25.02 -5.06
C THR A 196 19.93 25.74 -6.10
N GLU A 197 19.52 26.96 -5.81
CA GLU A 197 18.69 27.78 -6.71
C GLU A 197 19.31 27.92 -8.11
N GLY A 198 20.64 27.98 -8.21
CA GLY A 198 21.36 28.03 -9.49
C GLY A 198 21.20 26.75 -10.33
N VAL A 199 21.23 25.57 -9.69
CA VAL A 199 21.02 24.29 -10.39
C VAL A 199 19.54 24.12 -10.77
N ARG A 200 18.61 24.56 -9.92
CA ARG A 200 17.16 24.58 -10.25
C ARG A 200 16.87 25.45 -11.47
N ARG A 201 17.41 26.67 -11.51
CA ARG A 201 17.25 27.58 -12.65
C ARG A 201 17.84 27.00 -13.93
N ARG A 202 19.00 26.35 -13.86
CA ARG A 202 19.60 25.70 -15.04
C ARG A 202 18.61 24.75 -15.73
N PHE A 203 17.95 23.85 -15.00
CA PHE A 203 17.00 22.91 -15.60
C PHE A 203 15.67 23.56 -16.01
N TYR A 204 15.18 24.53 -15.23
CA TYR A 204 13.95 25.26 -15.53
C TYR A 204 14.06 26.15 -16.77
N ASP A 205 15.07 27.01 -16.82
CA ASP A 205 15.28 27.97 -17.91
C ASP A 205 15.56 27.27 -19.24
N THR A 206 16.22 26.11 -19.16
CA THR A 206 16.52 25.30 -20.33
C THR A 206 15.48 24.23 -20.61
N LYS A 207 14.41 24.08 -19.80
CA LYS A 207 13.42 22.99 -19.93
C LYS A 207 14.08 21.63 -20.22
N THR A 208 15.17 21.34 -19.50
CA THR A 208 15.99 20.15 -19.74
C THR A 208 15.35 18.96 -19.05
N ASP A 209 15.05 17.93 -19.83
CA ASP A 209 14.63 16.62 -19.36
C ASP A 209 15.85 15.73 -19.10
N LYS A 210 15.60 14.61 -18.40
CA LYS A 210 16.59 13.57 -18.14
C LYS A 210 16.02 12.21 -18.50
N VAL A 211 16.81 11.40 -19.21
CA VAL A 211 16.53 9.97 -19.43
C VAL A 211 17.68 9.16 -18.88
N ILE A 212 17.36 8.14 -18.09
CA ILE A 212 18.33 7.18 -17.60
C ILE A 212 18.20 5.84 -18.31
N PHE A 213 19.33 5.20 -18.58
CA PHE A 213 19.45 3.93 -19.30
C PHE A 213 20.24 2.92 -18.48
N LEU A 214 19.65 1.75 -18.19
CA LEU A 214 20.36 0.65 -17.55
C LEU A 214 21.12 -0.15 -18.61
N ILE A 215 22.45 -0.09 -18.61
CA ILE A 215 23.31 -0.83 -19.54
C ILE A 215 24.36 -1.57 -18.71
N GLN A 216 24.37 -2.90 -18.81
CA GLN A 216 25.34 -3.75 -18.10
C GLN A 216 25.42 -3.44 -16.58
N ASN A 217 24.25 -3.35 -15.93
CA ASN A 217 24.10 -3.04 -14.49
C ASN A 217 24.60 -1.65 -14.06
N LYS A 218 24.78 -0.71 -15.01
CA LYS A 218 25.10 0.69 -14.72
C LYS A 218 24.06 1.59 -15.34
N TRP A 219 23.65 2.62 -14.60
CA TRP A 219 22.72 3.62 -15.09
C TRP A 219 23.45 4.81 -15.69
N TYR A 220 23.13 5.13 -16.94
CA TYR A 220 23.67 6.26 -17.69
C TYR A 220 22.61 7.35 -17.83
N ALA A 221 22.95 8.61 -17.58
CA ALA A 221 22.04 9.75 -17.67
C ALA A 221 22.30 10.61 -18.91
N LEU A 222 21.30 10.75 -19.77
CA LEU A 222 21.28 11.70 -20.88
C LEU A 222 20.38 12.89 -20.51
N PHE A 223 20.86 14.09 -20.82
CA PHE A 223 20.15 15.34 -20.54
C PHE A 223 19.86 16.08 -21.84
N GLY A 224 18.69 16.69 -21.97
CA GLY A 224 18.36 17.50 -23.14
C GLY A 224 16.89 17.92 -23.17
N LYS A 225 16.54 18.79 -24.12
CA LYS A 225 15.15 19.20 -24.36
C LYS A 225 14.38 18.13 -25.13
N ASP A 226 13.09 18.03 -24.85
CA ASP A 226 12.11 17.25 -25.62
C ASP A 226 12.49 15.76 -25.75
N LEU A 227 13.15 15.20 -24.72
CA LEU A 227 13.56 13.79 -24.73
C LEU A 227 12.35 12.84 -24.70
N GLU A 228 11.21 13.28 -24.18
CA GLU A 228 9.95 12.51 -24.13
C GLU A 228 9.42 12.17 -25.54
N GLY A 229 9.62 13.08 -26.50
CA GLY A 229 9.13 12.92 -27.87
C GLY A 229 10.03 12.06 -28.76
N MET A 230 11.15 11.55 -28.26
CA MET A 230 12.08 10.77 -29.07
C MET A 230 11.55 9.34 -29.34
N PRO A 231 11.64 8.85 -30.60
CA PRO A 231 11.13 7.53 -30.97
C PRO A 231 11.82 6.43 -30.14
N GLY A 232 11.01 5.57 -29.51
CA GLY A 232 11.47 4.56 -28.56
C GLY A 232 10.89 4.70 -27.16
N GLY A 233 10.07 5.74 -26.91
CA GLY A 233 9.31 5.90 -25.66
C GLY A 233 8.57 4.61 -25.27
N GLU A 234 9.06 3.99 -24.21
CA GLU A 234 8.71 2.66 -23.67
C GLU A 234 9.24 1.43 -24.44
N LYS A 235 10.56 1.21 -24.49
CA LYS A 235 11.05 -0.18 -24.55
C LYS A 235 10.84 -0.86 -23.19
N LYS A 236 9.64 -1.41 -23.02
CA LYS A 236 9.28 -2.43 -22.01
C LYS A 236 9.92 -3.77 -22.37
N THR A 237 11.24 -3.84 -22.51
CA THR A 237 11.92 -5.14 -22.54
C THR A 237 12.01 -5.64 -21.12
N THR A 238 11.09 -6.54 -20.78
CA THR A 238 10.98 -7.14 -19.47
C THR A 238 12.27 -7.84 -19.07
N LEU A 239 12.91 -7.39 -17.99
CA LEU A 239 13.71 -8.31 -17.18
C LEU A 239 12.71 -9.27 -16.52
N ASP A 240 12.43 -10.42 -17.14
CA ASP A 240 11.38 -11.36 -16.68
C ASP A 240 11.55 -11.89 -15.24
N SER A 241 12.61 -11.49 -14.52
CA SER A 241 12.93 -11.93 -13.16
C SER A 241 12.02 -11.35 -12.08
N ILE A 242 11.51 -10.11 -12.20
CA ILE A 242 10.71 -9.49 -11.13
C ILE A 242 9.23 -9.41 -11.50
N LYS A 243 8.41 -10.03 -10.65
CA LYS A 243 6.96 -10.07 -10.77
C LYS A 243 6.32 -9.30 -9.62
N ALA A 244 5.51 -8.30 -9.94
CA ALA A 244 4.58 -7.74 -8.97
C ALA A 244 3.50 -8.79 -8.68
N PHE A 245 3.15 -8.97 -7.41
CA PHE A 245 2.04 -9.86 -7.10
C PHE A 245 0.78 -9.33 -7.76
N LYS A 246 0.11 -10.18 -8.52
CA LYS A 246 -1.29 -9.94 -8.84
C LYS A 246 -1.99 -9.97 -7.49
N LEU A 247 -2.58 -8.84 -7.11
CA LEU A 247 -3.59 -8.82 -6.05
C LEU A 247 -4.58 -9.91 -6.45
N ASP A 248 -4.64 -11.01 -5.70
CA ASP A 248 -5.80 -11.89 -5.79
C ASP A 248 -6.98 -10.96 -5.58
N GLN A 249 -7.75 -10.79 -6.66
CA GLN A 249 -8.50 -9.58 -6.94
C GLN A 249 -9.14 -9.07 -5.66
N LEU A 250 -8.65 -7.94 -5.16
CA LEU A 250 -9.20 -7.29 -3.96
C LEU A 250 -10.72 -7.37 -4.10
N GLY A 251 -11.37 -8.11 -3.20
CA GLY A 251 -12.81 -8.28 -3.24
C GLY A 251 -13.33 -9.64 -3.71
N LYS A 252 -12.46 -10.60 -4.04
CA LYS A 252 -12.87 -11.97 -4.32
C LYS A 252 -12.56 -12.88 -3.13
N PRO A 253 -13.50 -13.74 -2.71
CA PRO A 253 -13.24 -14.75 -1.68
C PRO A 253 -12.01 -15.58 -2.02
N ASN A 254 -11.00 -15.53 -1.15
CA ASN A 254 -9.78 -16.31 -1.28
C ASN A 254 -10.04 -17.72 -0.73
N PRO A 255 -9.72 -18.80 -1.49
CA PRO A 255 -9.90 -20.16 -1.00
C PRO A 255 -9.01 -20.48 0.20
N TYR A 256 -8.05 -19.63 0.56
CA TYR A 256 -7.11 -19.83 1.67
C TYR A 256 -7.40 -18.93 2.88
N LEU A 257 -8.21 -17.87 2.74
CA LEU A 257 -8.55 -16.97 3.84
C LEU A 257 -10.01 -16.55 3.70
N TYR A 258 -10.85 -16.93 4.67
CA TYR A 258 -12.27 -16.58 4.64
C TYR A 258 -12.83 -16.32 6.04
N VAL A 259 -13.88 -15.50 6.08
CA VAL A 259 -14.63 -15.18 7.30
C VAL A 259 -15.58 -16.33 7.60
N ALA A 260 -15.28 -17.10 8.66
CA ALA A 260 -16.14 -18.15 9.18
C ALA A 260 -17.34 -17.58 9.93
N ASN A 261 -17.16 -16.45 10.62
CA ASN A 261 -18.22 -15.70 11.29
C ASN A 261 -17.84 -14.23 11.48
N PHE A 262 -18.83 -13.36 11.58
CA PHE A 262 -18.66 -11.96 11.96
C PHE A 262 -19.61 -11.63 13.10
N HIS A 263 -19.04 -11.30 14.26
CA HIS A 263 -19.81 -10.88 15.42
C HIS A 263 -19.95 -9.36 15.39
N LYS A 264 -21.19 -8.90 15.22
CA LYS A 264 -21.53 -7.48 15.20
C LYS A 264 -21.43 -6.91 16.61
N GLU A 265 -20.74 -5.80 16.76
CA GLU A 265 -20.60 -5.11 18.05
C GLU A 265 -21.28 -3.75 18.02
N ARG A 266 -21.07 -2.98 16.94
CA ARG A 266 -21.60 -1.63 16.80
C ARG A 266 -22.00 -1.32 15.36
N LYS A 267 -23.14 -0.66 15.18
CA LYS A 267 -23.57 -0.13 13.89
C LYS A 267 -23.09 1.32 13.71
N GLY A 268 -22.34 1.56 12.63
CA GLY A 268 -22.06 2.87 12.08
C GLY A 268 -23.23 3.40 11.22
N TYR A 269 -22.95 4.33 10.30
CA TYR A 269 -24.00 4.90 9.45
C TYR A 269 -24.52 3.89 8.41
N GLN A 270 -23.61 3.19 7.71
CA GLN A 270 -23.92 2.19 6.66
C GLN A 270 -23.11 0.88 6.83
N GLU A 271 -22.44 0.73 7.96
CA GLU A 271 -21.50 -0.35 8.22
C GLU A 271 -21.64 -0.89 9.63
N TRP A 272 -21.23 -2.13 9.81
CA TRP A 272 -21.12 -2.80 11.11
C TRP A 272 -19.65 -2.93 11.47
N ILE A 273 -19.29 -2.46 12.66
CA ILE A 273 -17.99 -2.68 13.28
C ILE A 273 -18.15 -3.89 14.20
N GLY A 274 -17.18 -4.80 14.15
CA GLY A 274 -17.17 -5.95 15.04
C GLY A 274 -15.95 -6.85 14.84
N THR A 275 -16.04 -8.06 15.35
CA THR A 275 -14.96 -9.05 15.28
C THR A 275 -15.23 -10.09 14.20
N ALA A 276 -14.30 -10.23 13.26
CA ALA A 276 -14.29 -11.31 12.29
C ALA A 276 -13.49 -12.50 12.80
N TYR A 277 -14.05 -13.70 12.59
CA TYR A 277 -13.45 -14.99 12.89
C TYR A 277 -13.06 -15.64 11.57
N LEU A 278 -11.77 -15.85 11.37
CA LEU A 278 -11.14 -16.17 10.10
C LEU A 278 -10.53 -17.56 10.13
N ASN A 279 -10.70 -18.29 9.03
CA ASN A 279 -9.97 -19.52 8.78
C ASN A 279 -8.90 -19.24 7.73
N LEU A 280 -7.64 -19.42 8.12
CA LEU A 280 -6.47 -19.31 7.25
C LEU A 280 -5.94 -20.71 6.96
N MET A 281 -6.07 -21.16 5.72
CA MET A 281 -5.75 -22.52 5.28
C MET A 281 -4.40 -22.59 4.56
N MET A 282 -3.57 -23.54 4.97
CA MET A 282 -2.33 -23.87 4.27
C MET A 282 -2.20 -25.39 4.14
N GLY A 283 -2.34 -25.89 2.92
CA GLY A 283 -2.41 -27.34 2.68
C GLY A 283 -3.66 -27.93 3.34
N LYS A 284 -3.49 -28.87 4.26
CA LYS A 284 -4.59 -29.50 5.02
C LYS A 284 -4.82 -28.88 6.40
N ASP A 285 -3.99 -27.91 6.78
CA ASP A 285 -4.02 -27.31 8.11
C ASP A 285 -4.74 -25.97 8.08
N THR A 286 -5.40 -25.62 9.18
CA THR A 286 -6.17 -24.37 9.33
C THR A 286 -5.75 -23.67 10.61
N LEU A 287 -5.39 -22.39 10.47
CA LEU A 287 -5.18 -21.48 11.59
C LEU A 287 -6.46 -20.65 11.80
N LYS A 288 -6.95 -20.63 13.04
CA LYS A 288 -8.18 -19.93 13.44
C LYS A 288 -7.82 -18.59 14.08
N LEU A 289 -8.22 -17.50 13.45
CA LEU A 289 -7.78 -16.14 13.79
C LEU A 289 -8.96 -15.21 14.04
N SER A 290 -8.85 -14.24 14.94
CA SER A 290 -9.84 -13.16 15.10
C SER A 290 -9.22 -11.79 14.89
N THR A 291 -9.94 -10.87 14.27
CA THR A 291 -9.52 -9.47 14.11
C THR A 291 -10.72 -8.54 14.07
N GLY A 292 -10.51 -7.26 14.39
CA GLY A 292 -11.45 -6.20 14.07
C GLY A 292 -11.73 -6.17 12.56
N MET A 293 -12.98 -5.89 12.20
CA MET A 293 -13.44 -5.83 10.81
C MET A 293 -14.66 -4.90 10.71
N THR A 294 -14.78 -4.17 9.61
CA THR A 294 -15.94 -3.32 9.31
C THR A 294 -16.66 -3.80 8.05
N VAL A 295 -17.95 -4.13 8.15
CA VAL A 295 -18.74 -4.73 7.06
C VAL A 295 -19.86 -3.80 6.63
N LYS A 296 -19.92 -3.44 5.34
CA LYS A 296 -21.03 -2.65 4.81
C LYS A 296 -22.31 -3.47 4.75
N GLU A 297 -23.43 -2.88 5.14
CA GLU A 297 -24.73 -3.57 5.15
C GLU A 297 -25.19 -3.97 3.74
N SER A 298 -24.72 -3.26 2.71
CA SER A 298 -24.95 -3.56 1.30
C SER A 298 -24.18 -4.78 0.77
N GLU A 299 -23.13 -5.23 1.48
CA GLU A 299 -22.29 -6.37 1.06
C GLU A 299 -22.90 -7.70 1.50
N GLY A 300 -24.23 -7.85 1.39
CA GLY A 300 -25.01 -9.02 1.82
C GLY A 300 -24.70 -10.36 1.13
N GLN A 301 -23.49 -10.55 0.60
CA GLN A 301 -23.01 -11.80 0.02
C GLN A 301 -22.13 -12.52 1.03
N ASN A 302 -22.62 -13.68 1.49
CA ASN A 302 -21.77 -14.68 2.10
C ASN A 302 -21.00 -15.43 0.99
N PRO A 303 -19.69 -15.65 1.14
CA PRO A 303 -18.85 -15.28 2.29
C PRO A 303 -18.52 -13.78 2.31
N LEU A 304 -18.52 -13.20 3.52
CA LEU A 304 -18.17 -11.80 3.73
C LEU A 304 -16.81 -11.48 3.14
N ASN A 305 -16.75 -10.33 2.47
CA ASN A 305 -15.55 -9.85 1.81
C ASN A 305 -14.67 -9.09 2.81
N TYR A 306 -13.38 -9.38 2.84
CA TYR A 306 -12.38 -8.66 3.64
C TYR A 306 -11.77 -7.48 2.86
N LEU A 307 -12.48 -6.99 1.83
CA LEU A 307 -11.98 -6.00 0.87
C LEU A 307 -11.45 -4.76 1.62
N HIS A 308 -10.15 -4.51 1.47
CA HIS A 308 -9.36 -3.43 2.09
C HIS A 308 -8.99 -3.59 3.57
N GLN A 309 -9.41 -4.66 4.26
CA GLN A 309 -9.10 -4.88 5.69
C GLN A 309 -8.06 -5.96 5.93
N LEU A 310 -8.02 -6.97 5.07
CA LEU A 310 -6.95 -7.96 5.05
C LEU A 310 -6.51 -8.19 3.62
N GLN A 311 -5.21 -8.10 3.39
CA GLN A 311 -4.58 -8.42 2.12
C GLN A 311 -3.79 -9.71 2.30
N TYR A 312 -3.96 -10.63 1.37
CA TYR A 312 -3.25 -11.90 1.36
C TYR A 312 -2.44 -12.00 0.07
N PHE A 313 -1.17 -12.33 0.18
CA PHE A 313 -0.26 -12.50 -0.94
C PHE A 313 0.38 -13.87 -0.90
N ARG A 314 0.16 -14.65 -1.95
CA ARG A 314 0.86 -15.92 -2.14
C ARG A 314 0.97 -16.27 -3.62
N ASP A 315 2.19 -16.49 -4.08
CA ASP A 315 2.45 -17.06 -5.40
C ASP A 315 2.62 -18.57 -5.23
N LYS A 316 2.33 -19.36 -6.29
CA LYS A 316 2.51 -20.83 -6.28
C LYS A 316 3.93 -21.25 -5.92
N THR A 317 4.90 -20.36 -6.12
CA THR A 317 6.32 -20.60 -5.86
C THR A 317 6.78 -20.22 -4.45
N MET A 318 5.91 -19.61 -3.63
CA MET A 318 6.24 -19.27 -2.24
C MET A 318 5.91 -20.41 -1.29
N SER A 319 6.80 -20.64 -0.32
CA SER A 319 6.60 -21.58 0.78
C SER A 319 5.71 -21.02 1.90
N PHE A 320 5.47 -19.71 1.92
CA PHE A 320 4.67 -19.00 2.91
C PHE A 320 3.78 -17.93 2.24
N PRO A 321 2.58 -17.65 2.76
CA PRO A 321 1.85 -16.43 2.43
C PRO A 321 2.25 -15.24 3.31
N ILE A 322 2.02 -14.04 2.78
CA ILE A 322 2.12 -12.77 3.50
C ILE A 322 0.69 -12.26 3.73
N ILE A 323 0.42 -11.78 4.93
CA ILE A 323 -0.88 -11.22 5.34
C ILE A 323 -0.65 -9.80 5.85
N ILE A 324 -1.48 -8.86 5.43
CA ILE A 324 -1.41 -7.46 5.84
C ILE A 324 -2.79 -7.04 6.34
N ASN A 325 -2.90 -6.48 7.53
CA ASN A 325 -4.17 -5.98 8.06
C ASN A 325 -4.41 -4.48 7.73
N GLU A 326 -5.54 -3.95 8.16
CA GLU A 326 -5.95 -2.56 7.95
C GLU A 326 -5.01 -1.54 8.60
N ASP A 327 -4.35 -1.94 9.69
CA ASP A 327 -3.31 -1.16 10.38
C ASP A 327 -1.93 -1.33 9.74
N TYR A 328 -1.85 -1.98 8.57
CA TYR A 328 -0.62 -2.19 7.81
C TYR A 328 0.47 -2.96 8.58
N GLN A 329 0.05 -3.78 9.54
CA GLN A 329 0.90 -4.78 10.15
C GLN A 329 1.05 -5.95 9.18
N CYS A 330 2.31 -6.34 8.93
CA CYS A 330 2.68 -7.38 8.00
C CYS A 330 3.04 -8.66 8.75
N TYR A 331 2.38 -9.75 8.39
CA TYR A 331 2.54 -11.07 8.97
C TYR A 331 2.98 -12.07 7.91
N VAL A 332 3.71 -13.11 8.32
CA VAL A 332 3.99 -14.29 7.52
C VAL A 332 3.45 -15.54 8.20
N LEU A 333 2.82 -16.42 7.42
CA LEU A 333 2.41 -17.74 7.90
C LEU A 333 3.49 -18.76 7.56
N ARG A 334 4.15 -19.29 8.58
CA ARG A 334 5.24 -20.26 8.42
C ARG A 334 4.80 -21.67 8.80
N PRO A 335 5.47 -22.71 8.29
CA PRO A 335 5.44 -24.01 8.94
C PRO A 335 5.89 -23.88 10.39
N GLY A 336 5.13 -24.46 11.32
CA GLY A 336 5.43 -24.46 12.74
C GLY A 336 6.75 -25.17 13.01
N SER A 337 7.50 -24.66 13.98
CA SER A 337 8.72 -25.31 14.46
C SER A 337 8.34 -26.67 15.05
N ILE A 338 8.67 -27.77 14.35
CA ILE A 338 8.64 -29.08 14.97
C ILE A 338 9.78 -29.06 16.00
N ASN A 339 9.44 -28.91 17.28
CA ASN A 339 10.38 -29.25 18.34
C ASN A 339 10.75 -30.71 18.11
N LYS A 340 11.96 -30.96 17.60
CA LYS A 340 12.58 -32.27 17.64
C LYS A 340 12.70 -32.61 19.13
N LEU A 341 11.81 -33.47 19.61
CA LEU A 341 11.91 -34.12 20.92
C LEU A 341 13.15 -35.02 20.96
#